data_AF-K4IDW4-F1
#
_entry.id   AF-K4IDW4-F1
#
_cell.length_a   1.000
_cell.length_b   1.000
_cell.length_c   1.000
_cell.angle_alpha   90.00
_cell.angle_beta   90.00
_cell.angle_gamma   90.00
#
_symmetry.space_group_name_H-M   'P 1'
#
loop_
_entity.id
_entity.type
_entity.pdbx_description
1 polymer ?
#
loop_
_entity_poly.entity_id
_entity_poly.type
_entity_poly.pdbx_seq_one_letter_code
_entity_poly.pdbx_strand_id
1 'polypeptide(L)'
;MKKEDYPKKVLTLDKQITQLKDRGLVIDDDEIAKNYLKNISYFRLQGYWWEFQIDKENHKFVEGTNFNDVINLYTFDRKLRLLLFDVLERIEIALRTKLVYYPSLELGHWWFEDKNNFFVEDFFNESVNEISSHFLYYFVKINYS
;
A
#
# COMPACT_ATOMS: atom_id res chain seq x y z
N MET A 1 -16.33 21.00 -10.37
CA MET A 1 -14.98 21.10 -9.77
C MET A 1 -14.03 21.61 -10.85
N LYS A 2 -13.45 22.81 -10.72
CA LYS A 2 -12.42 23.30 -11.64
C LYS A 2 -11.17 22.43 -11.42
N LYS A 3 -10.67 21.76 -12.46
CA LYS A 3 -9.38 21.07 -12.41
C LYS A 3 -8.32 22.16 -12.32
N GLU A 4 -7.70 22.31 -11.16
CA GLU A 4 -6.50 23.13 -11.03
C GLU A 4 -5.41 22.61 -11.96
N ASP A 5 -4.68 23.53 -12.58
CA ASP A 5 -3.65 23.23 -13.56
C ASP A 5 -2.45 22.62 -12.85
N TYR A 6 -2.27 21.30 -12.96
CA TYR A 6 -1.14 20.60 -12.36
C TYR A 6 0.13 20.97 -13.15
N PRO A 7 1.11 21.68 -12.57
CA PRO A 7 2.23 22.25 -13.34
C PRO A 7 3.22 21.19 -13.83
N LYS A 8 3.16 19.96 -13.30
CA LYS A 8 4.02 18.85 -13.76
C LYS A 8 3.43 18.22 -15.02
N LYS A 9 4.01 18.58 -16.17
CA LYS A 9 3.74 17.92 -17.45
C LYS A 9 4.09 16.44 -17.36
N VAL A 10 3.16 15.58 -17.80
CA VAL A 10 3.42 14.15 -17.98
C VAL A 10 4.56 13.99 -18.98
N LEU A 11 5.64 13.32 -18.56
CA LEU A 11 6.76 13.00 -19.43
C LEU A 11 6.47 11.71 -20.17
N THR A 12 6.78 11.67 -21.47
CA THR A 12 6.81 10.42 -22.25
C THR A 12 7.88 9.49 -21.69
N LEU A 13 7.78 8.18 -21.96
CA LEU A 13 8.77 7.21 -21.49
C LEU A 13 10.18 7.56 -21.97
N ASP A 14 10.34 8.00 -23.22
CA ASP A 14 11.63 8.46 -23.75
C ASP A 14 12.20 9.64 -22.95
N LYS A 15 11.36 10.63 -22.61
CA LYS A 15 11.79 11.78 -21.80
C LYS A 15 12.15 11.38 -20.37
N GLN A 16 11.48 10.36 -19.82
CA GLN A 16 11.83 9.82 -18.51
C GLN A 16 13.21 9.14 -18.55
N ILE A 17 13.48 8.34 -19.59
CA ILE A 17 14.79 7.71 -19.80
C ILE A 17 15.89 8.76 -19.93
N THR A 18 15.70 9.76 -20.80
CA THR A 18 16.66 10.85 -20.97
C THR A 18 16.93 11.57 -19.64
N GLN A 19 15.87 11.92 -18.89
CA GLN A 19 16.03 12.58 -17.59
C GLN A 19 16.80 11.72 -16.58
N LEU A 20 16.60 10.40 -16.56
CA LEU A 20 17.32 9.50 -15.65
C LEU A 20 18.81 9.43 -16.02
N LYS A 21 19.12 9.33 -17.32
CA LYS A 21 20.49 9.38 -17.83
C LYS A 21 21.17 10.71 -17.52
N ASP A 22 20.49 11.84 -17.73
CA ASP A 22 21.00 13.19 -17.43
C ASP A 22 21.33 13.37 -15.93
N ARG A 23 20.63 12.62 -15.06
CA ARG A 23 20.86 12.59 -13.61
C ARG A 23 21.99 11.66 -13.19
N GLY A 24 22.63 10.96 -14.12
CA GLY A 24 23.74 10.05 -13.85
C GLY A 24 23.36 8.60 -13.65
N LEU A 25 22.12 8.19 -13.95
CA LEU A 25 21.73 6.79 -13.90
C LEU A 25 22.18 6.05 -15.15
N VAL A 26 22.90 4.95 -14.96
CA VAL A 26 23.27 4.04 -16.04
C VAL A 26 22.07 3.18 -16.43
N ILE A 27 21.71 3.20 -17.71
CA ILE A 27 20.65 2.38 -18.29
C ILE A 27 21.27 1.63 -19.48
N ASP A 28 21.41 0.31 -19.34
CA ASP A 28 22.05 -0.54 -20.36
C ASP A 28 21.13 -0.79 -21.57
N ASP A 29 19.83 -0.95 -21.31
CA ASP A 29 18.81 -1.18 -22.33
C ASP A 29 17.59 -0.28 -22.07
N ASP A 30 17.42 0.70 -22.96
CA ASP A 30 16.34 1.69 -22.88
C ASP A 30 14.97 1.06 -23.05
N GLU A 31 14.82 0.04 -23.88
CA GLU A 31 13.52 -0.60 -24.14
C GLU A 31 13.07 -1.42 -22.93
N ILE A 32 14.00 -2.14 -22.29
CA ILE A 32 13.74 -2.83 -21.02
C ILE A 32 13.35 -1.82 -19.94
N ALA A 33 14.11 -0.73 -19.80
CA ALA A 33 13.81 0.30 -18.80
C ALA A 33 12.46 0.99 -19.05
N LYS A 34 12.11 1.28 -20.31
CA LYS A 34 10.77 1.79 -20.69
C LYS A 34 9.67 0.81 -20.30
N ASN A 35 9.87 -0.49 -20.50
CA ASN A 35 8.88 -1.50 -20.11
C ASN A 35 8.67 -1.53 -18.59
N TYR A 36 9.74 -1.40 -17.80
CA TYR A 36 9.62 -1.26 -16.35
C TYR A 36 8.88 0.01 -15.95
N LEU A 37 9.25 1.17 -16.53
CA LEU A 37 8.58 2.44 -16.26
C LEU A 37 7.10 2.43 -16.67
N LYS A 38 6.74 1.70 -17.72
CA LYS A 38 5.35 1.52 -18.16
C LYS A 38 4.53 0.69 -17.16
N ASN A 39 5.08 -0.39 -16.62
CA ASN A 39 4.34 -1.34 -15.78
C ASN A 39 4.40 -1.03 -14.27
N ILE A 40 5.52 -0.45 -13.80
CA ILE A 40 5.72 -0.11 -12.39
C ILE A 40 5.38 1.36 -12.11
N SER A 41 5.47 2.23 -13.13
CA SER A 41 5.45 3.69 -13.05
C SER A 41 6.74 4.31 -12.50
N TYR A 42 7.13 5.45 -13.09
CA TYR A 42 8.23 6.29 -12.60
C TYR A 42 8.04 6.68 -11.13
N PHE A 43 6.81 7.05 -10.74
CA PHE A 43 6.50 7.51 -9.38
C PHE A 43 6.71 6.40 -8.35
N ARG A 44 6.32 5.16 -8.68
CA ARG A 44 6.57 4.02 -7.78
C ARG A 44 8.06 3.75 -7.63
N LEU A 45 8.82 3.80 -8.72
CA LEU A 45 10.28 3.67 -8.68
C LEU A 45 10.95 4.87 -7.97
N GLN A 46 10.23 5.99 -7.83
CA GLN A 46 10.77 7.19 -7.21
C GLN A 46 11.26 7.03 -5.78
N GLY A 47 10.53 6.27 -4.98
CA GLY A 47 10.94 5.96 -3.62
C GLY A 47 12.25 5.18 -3.55
N TYR A 48 12.61 4.43 -4.59
CA TYR A 48 13.81 3.60 -4.62
C TYR A 48 15.02 4.36 -5.17
N TRP A 49 14.82 5.36 -6.04
CA TRP A 49 15.91 6.24 -6.48
C TRP A 49 16.59 6.96 -5.31
N TRP A 50 15.82 7.30 -4.27
CA TRP A 50 16.28 8.10 -3.13
C TRP A 50 17.52 7.50 -2.44
N GLU A 51 17.59 6.17 -2.36
CA GLU A 51 18.71 5.45 -1.74
C GLU A 51 19.99 5.50 -2.59
N PHE A 52 19.86 5.77 -3.89
CA PHE A 52 20.98 5.87 -4.83
C PHE A 52 21.32 7.32 -5.22
N GLN A 53 20.66 8.30 -4.61
CA GLN A 53 20.93 9.72 -4.87
C GLN A 53 22.02 10.26 -3.96
N ILE A 54 23.06 10.83 -4.56
CA ILE A 54 24.08 11.60 -3.85
C ILE A 54 23.61 13.04 -3.59
N ASP A 55 22.82 13.59 -4.51
CA ASP A 55 22.19 14.90 -4.40
C ASP A 55 20.68 14.73 -4.52
N LYS A 56 20.00 14.94 -3.39
CA LYS A 56 18.55 14.76 -3.24
C LYS A 56 17.75 15.95 -3.75
N GLU A 57 18.37 17.13 -3.83
CA GLU A 57 17.72 18.34 -4.33
C GLU A 57 17.66 18.32 -5.86
N ASN A 58 18.78 17.98 -6.51
CA ASN A 58 18.87 17.87 -7.97
C ASN A 58 18.61 16.46 -8.51
N HIS A 59 18.35 15.50 -7.62
CA HIS A 59 18.10 14.10 -7.92
C HIS A 59 19.25 13.42 -8.68
N LYS A 60 20.51 13.77 -8.39
CA LYS A 60 21.67 13.13 -9.03
C LYS A 60 22.01 11.81 -8.36
N PHE A 61 22.28 10.81 -9.18
CA PHE A 61 22.66 9.48 -8.75
C PHE A 61 24.14 9.41 -8.39
N VAL A 62 24.48 8.47 -7.51
CA VAL A 62 25.88 8.06 -7.29
C VAL A 62 26.43 7.52 -8.61
N GLU A 63 27.66 7.91 -8.95
CA GLU A 63 28.31 7.46 -10.18
C GLU A 63 28.35 5.93 -10.28
N GLY A 64 27.98 5.39 -11.44
CA GLY A 64 27.92 3.96 -11.69
C GLY A 64 26.63 3.27 -11.21
N THR A 65 25.69 3.98 -10.59
CA THR A 65 24.37 3.40 -10.24
C THR A 65 23.67 2.93 -11.50
N ASN A 66 23.30 1.65 -11.53
CA ASN A 66 22.56 1.08 -12.65
C ASN A 66 21.05 1.05 -12.36
N PHE A 67 20.24 1.24 -13.39
CA PHE A 67 18.80 1.08 -13.32
C PHE A 67 18.40 -0.28 -12.73
N ASN A 68 19.16 -1.33 -13.03
CA ASN A 68 18.92 -2.66 -12.51
C ASN A 68 19.09 -2.74 -10.98
N ASP A 69 19.94 -1.92 -10.36
CA ASP A 69 20.08 -1.86 -8.90
C ASP A 69 18.77 -1.39 -8.25
N VAL A 70 18.14 -0.39 -8.85
CA VAL A 70 16.85 0.16 -8.42
C VAL A 70 15.74 -0.89 -8.58
N ILE A 71 15.74 -1.61 -9.70
CA ILE A 71 14.80 -2.72 -9.95
C ILE A 71 15.02 -3.87 -8.97
N ASN A 72 16.26 -4.19 -8.63
CA ASN A 72 16.58 -5.23 -7.65
C ASN A 72 16.07 -4.86 -6.26
N LEU A 73 16.28 -3.61 -5.83
CA LEU A 73 15.76 -3.11 -4.56
C LEU A 73 14.23 -3.13 -4.52
N TYR A 74 13.56 -2.65 -5.58
CA TYR A 74 12.10 -2.74 -5.72
C TYR A 74 11.61 -4.19 -5.64
N THR A 75 12.28 -5.10 -6.35
CA THR A 75 11.91 -6.51 -6.42
C THR A 75 12.09 -7.19 -5.06
N PHE A 76 13.14 -6.84 -4.32
CA PHE A 76 13.37 -7.29 -2.96
C PHE A 76 12.25 -6.82 -2.02
N ASP A 77 11.92 -5.53 -1.98
CA ASP A 77 10.84 -5.00 -1.14
C ASP A 77 9.50 -5.68 -1.47
N ARG A 78 9.19 -5.86 -2.75
CA ARG A 78 7.98 -6.56 -3.19
C ARG A 78 7.94 -7.99 -2.64
N LYS A 79 9.03 -8.74 -2.72
CA LYS A 79 9.09 -10.12 -2.21
C LYS A 79 8.96 -10.15 -0.68
N LEU A 80 9.66 -9.25 0.01
CA LEU A 80 9.57 -9.12 1.47
C LEU A 80 8.14 -8.81 1.92
N ARG A 81 7.48 -7.86 1.26
CA ARG A 81 6.09 -7.48 1.53
C ARG A 81 5.13 -8.67 1.38
N LEU A 82 5.32 -9.52 0.38
CA LEU A 82 4.50 -10.72 0.20
C LEU A 82 4.69 -11.72 1.34
N LEU A 83 5.93 -11.93 1.79
CA LEU A 83 6.21 -12.80 2.94
C LEU A 83 5.62 -12.23 4.23
N LEU A 84 5.70 -10.93 4.44
CA LEU A 84 5.10 -10.26 5.60
C LEU A 84 3.58 -10.40 5.59
N PHE A 85 2.93 -10.27 4.44
CA PHE A 85 1.48 -10.44 4.35
C PHE A 85 1.03 -11.87 4.68
N ASP A 86 1.73 -12.91 4.22
CA ASP A 86 1.42 -14.30 4.59
C ASP A 86 1.51 -14.53 6.11
N VAL A 87 2.48 -13.92 6.78
CA VAL A 87 2.61 -14.02 8.25
C VAL A 87 1.52 -13.22 8.95
N LEU A 88 1.26 -11.99 8.50
CA LEU A 88 0.24 -11.13 9.10
C LEU A 88 -1.17 -11.72 8.98
N GLU A 89 -1.49 -12.39 7.89
CA GLU A 89 -2.77 -13.08 7.69
C GLU A 89 -2.99 -14.13 8.79
N ARG A 90 -1.97 -14.94 9.12
CA ARG A 90 -2.06 -15.96 10.17
C ARG A 90 -2.23 -15.34 11.57
N ILE A 91 -1.53 -14.23 11.83
CA ILE A 91 -1.64 -13.48 13.08
C ILE A 91 -3.04 -12.88 13.22
N GLU A 92 -3.56 -12.28 12.14
CA GLU A 92 -4.90 -11.67 12.11
C GLU A 92 -5.98 -12.71 12.45
N ILE A 93 -5.96 -13.87 11.79
CA ILE A 93 -6.92 -14.95 12.02
C ILE A 93 -6.82 -15.44 13.47
N ALA A 94 -5.60 -15.71 13.96
CA ALA A 94 -5.40 -16.19 15.33
C ALA A 94 -5.87 -15.17 16.37
N LEU A 95 -5.59 -13.88 16.17
CA LEU A 95 -6.02 -12.81 17.04
C LEU A 95 -7.55 -12.67 17.02
N ARG A 96 -8.17 -12.61 15.84
CA ARG A 96 -9.62 -12.52 15.67
C ARG A 96 -10.33 -13.69 16.36
N THR A 97 -9.84 -14.91 16.18
CA THR A 97 -10.40 -16.09 16.84
C THR A 97 -10.33 -15.96 18.36
N LYS A 98 -9.19 -15.54 18.92
CA LYS A 98 -9.03 -15.37 20.37
C LYS A 98 -9.91 -14.25 20.94
N LEU A 99 -10.00 -13.12 20.24
CA LEU A 99 -10.83 -11.98 20.62
C LEU A 99 -12.33 -12.33 20.64
N VAL A 100 -12.77 -13.29 19.84
CA VAL A 100 -14.17 -13.77 19.90
C VAL A 100 -14.31 -14.90 20.92
N TYR A 101 -13.41 -15.87 20.92
CA TYR A 101 -13.53 -17.10 21.70
C TYR A 101 -13.54 -16.86 23.22
N TYR A 102 -12.54 -16.14 23.76
CA TYR A 102 -12.43 -15.97 25.22
C TYR A 102 -13.57 -15.13 25.80
N PRO A 103 -13.91 -13.94 25.24
CA PRO A 103 -15.07 -13.18 25.71
C PRO A 103 -16.39 -13.95 25.57
N SER A 104 -16.56 -14.77 24.52
CA SER A 104 -17.77 -15.57 24.36
C SER A 104 -17.93 -16.62 25.47
N LEU A 105 -16.84 -17.15 26.01
CA LEU A 105 -16.86 -18.09 27.14
C LEU A 105 -17.16 -17.39 28.48
N GLU A 106 -16.62 -16.20 28.69
CA GLU A 106 -16.72 -15.49 29.97
C GLU A 106 -17.97 -14.62 30.09
N LEU A 107 -18.36 -13.95 29.00
CA LEU A 107 -19.40 -12.91 28.95
C LEU A 107 -20.62 -13.34 28.12
N GLY A 108 -20.56 -14.52 27.49
CA GLY A 108 -21.62 -15.08 26.68
C GLY A 108 -21.56 -14.68 25.20
N HIS A 109 -22.40 -15.31 24.38
CA HIS A 109 -22.34 -15.20 22.92
C HIS A 109 -22.50 -13.76 22.39
N TRP A 110 -23.31 -12.94 23.06
CA TRP A 110 -23.62 -11.56 22.67
C TRP A 110 -22.80 -10.51 23.45
N TRP A 111 -21.60 -10.87 23.92
CA TRP A 111 -20.76 -10.00 24.75
C TRP A 111 -20.49 -8.63 24.11
N PHE A 112 -20.47 -8.55 22.78
CA PHE A 112 -20.20 -7.33 22.02
C PHE A 112 -21.41 -6.37 21.93
N GLU A 113 -22.61 -6.79 22.37
CA GLU A 113 -23.80 -5.93 22.44
C GLU A 113 -23.96 -5.25 23.80
N ASP A 114 -23.22 -5.69 24.82
CA ASP A 114 -23.25 -5.09 26.15
C ASP A 114 -22.21 -4.00 26.29
N LYS A 115 -22.68 -2.75 26.34
CA LYS A 115 -21.84 -1.56 26.52
C LYS A 115 -20.95 -1.61 27.76
N ASN A 116 -21.34 -2.36 28.80
CA ASN A 116 -20.55 -2.46 30.03
C ASN A 116 -19.25 -3.27 29.86
N ASN A 117 -19.13 -4.02 28.76
CA ASN A 117 -17.93 -4.76 28.41
C ASN A 117 -16.86 -3.89 27.71
N PHE A 118 -17.15 -2.61 27.47
CA PHE A 118 -16.26 -1.68 26.77
C PHE A 118 -15.83 -0.53 27.67
N PHE A 119 -14.56 -0.13 27.55
CA PHE A 119 -14.00 0.98 28.33
C PHE A 119 -14.39 2.37 27.79
N VAL A 120 -14.73 2.45 26.50
CA VAL A 120 -15.00 3.72 25.81
C VAL A 120 -16.33 3.60 25.05
N GLU A 121 -17.30 4.42 25.44
CA GLU A 121 -18.66 4.38 24.92
C GLU A 121 -18.75 4.80 23.44
N ASP A 122 -17.94 5.77 23.01
CA ASP A 122 -17.89 6.20 21.60
C ASP A 122 -17.48 5.06 20.67
N PHE A 123 -16.46 4.29 21.04
CA PHE A 123 -16.00 3.12 20.27
C PHE A 123 -17.05 2.01 20.21
N PHE A 124 -17.79 1.79 21.30
CA PHE A 124 -18.91 0.85 21.31
C PHE A 124 -19.99 1.28 20.32
N ASN A 125 -20.41 2.54 20.37
CA ASN A 125 -21.44 3.08 19.48
C ASN A 125 -21.01 3.03 18.00
N GLU A 126 -19.77 3.37 17.69
CA GLU A 126 -19.22 3.23 16.33
C GLU A 126 -19.23 1.77 15.87
N SER A 127 -18.76 0.85 16.72
CA SER A 127 -18.71 -0.59 16.40
C SER A 127 -20.10 -1.18 16.13
N VAL A 128 -21.08 -0.86 16.98
CA VAL A 128 -22.48 -1.31 16.80
C VAL A 128 -23.10 -0.72 15.52
N ASN A 129 -22.80 0.54 15.20
CA ASN A 129 -23.28 1.19 13.99
C ASN A 129 -22.66 0.59 12.72
N GLU A 130 -21.36 0.28 12.73
CA GLU A 130 -20.69 -0.41 11.61
C GLU A 130 -21.26 -1.80 11.39
N ILE A 131 -21.40 -2.60 12.47
CA ILE A 131 -22.00 -3.93 12.42
C ILE A 131 -23.40 -3.85 11.82
N SER A 132 -24.25 -2.96 12.35
CA SER A 132 -25.63 -2.77 11.87
C SER A 132 -25.69 -2.35 10.40
N SER A 133 -24.82 -1.43 9.97
CA SER A 133 -24.76 -0.94 8.59
C SER A 133 -24.31 -2.04 7.62
N HIS A 134 -23.35 -2.86 8.03
CA HIS A 134 -22.86 -3.98 7.23
C HIS A 134 -23.94 -5.06 7.09
N PHE A 135 -24.60 -5.44 8.19
CA PHE A 135 -25.70 -6.41 8.15
C PHE A 135 -26.87 -5.94 7.27
N LEU A 136 -27.27 -4.66 7.34
CA LEU A 136 -28.31 -4.11 6.46
C LEU A 136 -27.92 -4.18 4.97
N TYR A 137 -26.66 -3.87 4.65
CA TYR A 137 -26.16 -3.92 3.27
C TYR A 137 -26.27 -5.31 2.66
N TYR A 138 -25.92 -6.37 3.41
CA TYR A 138 -26.05 -7.75 2.94
C TYR A 138 -27.51 -8.22 2.91
N PHE A 139 -28.35 -7.82 3.87
CA PHE A 139 -29.76 -8.21 3.92
C PHE A 139 -30.57 -7.62 2.75
N VAL A 140 -30.27 -6.38 2.35
CA VAL A 140 -30.89 -5.75 1.16
C VAL A 140 -30.40 -6.41 -0.13
N LYS A 141 -29.12 -6.80 -0.22
CA LYS A 141 -28.59 -7.46 -1.42
C LYS A 141 -29.14 -8.88 -1.64
N ILE A 142 -29.43 -9.62 -0.56
CA ILE A 142 -29.95 -10.99 -0.63
C ILE A 142 -31.46 -11.02 -0.90
N ASN A 143 -32.22 -10.00 -0.49
CA ASN A 143 -33.68 -9.96 -0.66
C ASN A 143 -34.16 -9.18 -1.90
N TYR A 144 -33.25 -8.55 -2.65
CA TYR A 144 -33.57 -7.77 -3.86
C TYR A 144 -32.73 -8.15 -5.09
N SER A 145 -32.21 -9.38 -5.16
CA SER A 145 -31.66 -10.01 -6.38
C SER A 145 -32.43 -11.28 -6.70
#